data_AF-A0A7K7IN28-F1
#
_entry.id   AF-A0A7K7IN28-F1
#
_cell.length_a   1.000
_cell.length_b   1.000
_cell.length_c   1.000
_cell.angle_alpha   90.00
_cell.angle_beta   90.00
_cell.angle_gamma   90.00
#
_symmetry.space_group_name_H-M   'P 1'
#
loop_
_entity.id
_entity.type
_entity.pdbx_description
1 polymer ?
#
loop_
_entity_poly.entity_id
_entity_poly.type
_entity_poly.pdbx_seq_one_letter_code
_entity_poly.pdbx_strand_id
1 'polypeptide(L)'
;GWTLRPRPHFSPRDPLYLLGRVYTPGNGEDLARFRRDFCSRLWLTYRSGFPALPGTPRTTDCGWGCTLRSAQMLLGQGLLLHLLGRGERPPPRPGTPAAAGRPPGPRDPSPSRPRDVARLVRGDPDGGTAAPGAPGPGTPGSRTSGTPGAPEPGQPRGLVLLVPARLGGENLNPVYVECVKELLQLRSCLGIIGGKPRHSLFFLGFQGDSLLYLDPHLVQPCVDTARENFPLQSFHCCFPRKIPFGKMDPSCTFGFYTRGTELEQLWGDLSQV
;
A
#
# COMPACT_ATOMS: atom_id res chain seq x y z
N GLY A 1 13.66 -22.75 12.67
CA GLY A 1 13.85 -23.17 11.27
C GLY A 1 12.76 -22.55 10.43
N TRP A 2 13.11 -21.89 9.33
CA TRP A 2 12.14 -21.28 8.41
C TRP A 2 11.60 -22.37 7.49
N THR A 3 10.46 -22.96 7.83
CA THR A 3 9.74 -23.84 6.90
C THR A 3 9.33 -23.02 5.69
N LEU A 4 9.72 -23.48 4.49
CA LEU A 4 9.19 -22.99 3.22
C LEU A 4 7.68 -23.16 3.26
N ARG A 5 6.95 -22.09 3.64
CA ARG A 5 5.50 -22.15 3.68
C ARG A 5 5.01 -22.32 2.23
N PRO A 6 4.20 -23.34 1.93
CA PRO A 6 3.73 -23.58 0.58
C PRO A 6 3.03 -22.33 0.03
N ARG A 7 3.11 -22.14 -1.29
CA ARG A 7 2.38 -21.07 -1.99
C ARG A 7 0.91 -21.12 -1.53
N PRO A 8 0.28 -19.97 -1.22
CA PRO A 8 -1.11 -19.97 -0.78
C PRO A 8 -1.99 -20.64 -1.83
N HIS A 9 -2.83 -21.58 -1.40
CA HIS A 9 -3.87 -22.13 -2.25
C HIS A 9 -4.95 -21.06 -2.43
N PHE A 10 -5.32 -20.78 -3.68
CA PHE A 10 -6.43 -19.90 -4.03
C PHE A 10 -7.58 -20.75 -4.53
N SER A 11 -8.75 -20.57 -3.92
CA SER A 11 -9.96 -21.22 -4.42
C SER A 11 -10.24 -20.72 -5.84
N PRO A 12 -10.46 -21.61 -6.83
CA PRO A 12 -10.81 -21.20 -8.18
C PRO A 12 -12.24 -20.67 -8.29
N ARG A 13 -13.08 -20.95 -7.28
CA ARG A 13 -14.50 -20.61 -7.25
C ARG A 13 -14.76 -19.26 -6.58
N ASP A 14 -14.01 -18.94 -5.54
CA ASP A 14 -14.25 -17.74 -4.74
C ASP A 14 -13.49 -16.54 -5.31
N PRO A 15 -14.13 -15.36 -5.42
CA PRO A 15 -13.45 -14.15 -5.85
C PRO A 15 -12.32 -13.73 -4.88
N LEU A 16 -11.26 -13.17 -5.45
CA LEU A 16 -10.16 -12.52 -4.74
C LEU A 16 -10.39 -11.02 -4.73
N TYR A 17 -10.42 -10.43 -3.54
CA TYR A 17 -10.53 -8.99 -3.37
C TYR A 17 -9.18 -8.42 -2.96
N LEU A 18 -8.80 -7.29 -3.56
CA LEU A 18 -7.55 -6.59 -3.27
C LEU A 18 -7.79 -5.08 -3.37
N LEU A 19 -7.84 -4.40 -2.23
CA LEU A 19 -7.98 -2.95 -2.07
C LEU A 19 -9.13 -2.35 -2.92
N GLY A 20 -10.27 -3.01 -3.06
CA GLY A 20 -11.37 -2.56 -3.92
C GLY A 20 -11.31 -2.96 -5.39
N ARG A 21 -10.50 -3.95 -5.73
CA ARG A 21 -10.58 -4.69 -7.00
C ARG A 21 -10.96 -6.14 -6.75
N VAL A 22 -11.61 -6.75 -7.72
CA VAL A 22 -12.07 -8.14 -7.69
C VAL A 22 -11.40 -8.92 -8.81
N TYR A 23 -10.99 -10.15 -8.52
CA TYR A 23 -10.34 -11.08 -9.44
C TYR A 23 -10.99 -12.46 -9.32
N THR A 24 -11.08 -13.19 -10.42
CA THR A 24 -11.68 -14.52 -10.54
C THR A 24 -10.59 -15.56 -10.78
N PRO A 25 -10.13 -16.30 -9.74
CA PRO A 25 -8.93 -17.14 -9.84
C PRO A 25 -9.09 -18.36 -10.75
N GLY A 26 -10.31 -18.80 -11.01
CA GLY A 26 -10.62 -19.85 -11.98
C GLY A 26 -10.20 -19.48 -13.41
N ASN A 27 -10.05 -18.19 -13.72
CA ASN A 27 -9.40 -17.72 -14.94
C ASN A 27 -7.89 -17.50 -14.68
N GLY A 28 -7.04 -18.26 -15.37
CA GLY A 28 -5.59 -18.18 -15.22
C GLY A 28 -4.99 -16.81 -15.53
N GLU A 29 -5.58 -16.07 -16.49
CA GLU A 29 -5.15 -14.71 -16.81
C GLU A 29 -5.45 -13.77 -15.64
N ASP A 30 -6.63 -13.90 -15.04
CA ASP A 30 -7.05 -13.01 -13.97
C ASP A 30 -6.30 -13.30 -12.66
N LEU A 31 -5.97 -14.57 -12.40
CA LEU A 31 -5.03 -14.94 -11.34
C LEU A 31 -3.63 -14.33 -11.58
N ALA A 32 -3.16 -14.27 -12.83
CA ALA A 32 -1.90 -13.61 -13.16
C ALA A 32 -1.99 -12.09 -12.96
N ARG A 33 -3.12 -11.46 -13.31
CA ARG A 33 -3.40 -10.03 -13.02
C ARG A 33 -3.38 -9.75 -11.52
N PHE A 34 -4.04 -10.57 -10.71
CA PHE A 34 -4.01 -10.49 -9.25
C PHE A 34 -2.57 -10.56 -8.72
N ARG A 35 -1.76 -11.54 -9.19
CA ARG A 35 -0.37 -11.70 -8.75
C ARG A 35 0.49 -10.48 -9.09
N ARG A 36 0.31 -9.89 -10.27
CA ARG A 36 1.00 -8.65 -10.66
C ARG A 36 0.57 -7.46 -9.79
N ASP A 37 -0.73 -7.30 -9.55
CA ASP A 37 -1.25 -6.22 -8.70
C ASP A 37 -0.75 -6.36 -7.25
N PHE A 38 -0.82 -7.57 -6.69
CA PHE A 38 -0.30 -7.86 -5.35
C PHE A 38 1.21 -7.57 -5.26
N CYS A 39 2.01 -8.06 -6.22
CA CYS A 39 3.45 -7.85 -6.17
C CYS A 39 3.87 -6.39 -6.39
N SER A 40 3.04 -5.58 -7.05
CA SER A 40 3.29 -4.15 -7.22
C SER A 40 3.12 -3.33 -5.94
N ARG A 41 2.54 -3.90 -4.87
CA ARG A 41 2.41 -3.23 -3.57
C ARG A 41 3.78 -3.10 -2.91
N LEU A 42 3.99 -1.98 -2.23
CA LEU A 42 5.17 -1.79 -1.40
C LEU A 42 5.15 -2.77 -0.24
N TRP A 43 6.23 -3.53 -0.11
CA TRP A 43 6.48 -4.44 0.99
C TRP A 43 7.68 -3.95 1.79
N LEU A 44 7.39 -3.42 2.98
CA LEU A 44 8.40 -2.91 3.89
C LEU A 44 8.52 -3.87 5.07
N THR A 45 9.74 -4.33 5.29
CA THR A 45 10.06 -5.31 6.32
C THR A 45 11.12 -4.75 7.25
N TYR A 46 11.42 -5.48 8.32
CA TYR A 46 12.58 -5.20 9.16
C TYR A 46 13.84 -5.03 8.34
N ARG A 47 14.65 -4.04 8.72
CA ARG A 47 15.95 -3.75 8.16
C ARG A 47 17.03 -3.87 9.23
N SER A 48 18.23 -4.23 8.81
CA SER A 48 19.42 -4.31 9.66
C SER A 48 20.63 -3.71 8.95
N GLY A 49 21.56 -3.14 9.72
CA GLY A 49 22.74 -2.47 9.18
C GLY A 49 22.48 -1.05 8.67
N PHE A 50 21.40 -0.41 9.12
CA PHE A 50 21.24 1.04 8.90
C PHE A 50 22.05 1.84 9.94
N PRO A 51 22.40 3.11 9.67
CA PRO A 51 23.10 3.97 10.63
C PRO A 51 22.39 3.99 11.99
N ALA A 52 23.16 3.98 13.08
CA ALA A 52 22.59 3.93 14.42
C ALA A 52 21.57 5.07 14.64
N LEU A 53 20.40 4.74 15.20
CA LEU A 53 19.38 5.75 15.46
C LEU A 53 19.90 6.77 16.47
N PRO A 54 19.64 8.08 16.27
CA PRO A 54 20.13 9.13 17.16
C PRO A 54 19.85 8.81 18.64
N GLY A 55 20.90 8.86 19.46
CA GLY A 55 20.81 8.57 20.90
C GLY A 55 20.74 7.08 21.27
N THR A 56 20.93 6.14 20.33
CA THR A 56 20.92 4.70 20.63
C THR A 56 21.99 3.93 19.83
N PRO A 57 22.43 2.74 20.27
CA PRO A 57 23.27 1.86 19.46
C PRO A 57 22.50 1.02 18.44
N ARG A 58 21.19 1.25 18.25
CA ARG A 58 20.33 0.37 17.44
C ARG A 58 20.54 0.62 15.94
N THR A 59 20.95 -0.43 15.23
CA THR A 59 21.13 -0.47 13.77
C THR A 59 20.14 -1.42 13.08
N THR A 60 19.09 -1.84 13.81
CA THR A 60 18.04 -2.74 13.34
C THR A 60 16.70 -2.43 13.99
N ASP A 61 15.62 -2.54 13.23
CA ASP A 61 14.25 -2.42 13.72
C ASP A 61 13.58 -3.77 14.00
N CYS A 62 14.33 -4.86 13.85
CA CYS A 62 13.85 -6.21 14.16
C CYS A 62 13.35 -6.32 15.60
N GLY A 63 12.14 -6.87 15.75
CA GLY A 63 11.52 -7.15 17.05
C GLY A 63 10.76 -6.00 17.69
N TRP A 64 10.80 -4.79 17.10
CA TRP A 64 10.08 -3.62 17.63
C TRP A 64 9.45 -2.72 16.55
N GLY A 65 9.94 -2.75 15.30
CA GLY A 65 9.49 -1.86 14.23
C GLY A 65 8.25 -2.30 13.44
N CYS A 66 7.60 -3.43 13.75
CA CYS A 66 6.61 -4.04 12.85
C CYS A 66 5.45 -3.09 12.53
N THR A 67 4.94 -2.38 13.54
CA THR A 67 3.84 -1.43 13.37
C THR A 67 4.26 -0.24 12.50
N LEU A 68 5.51 0.24 12.66
CA LEU A 68 6.06 1.31 11.81
C LEU A 68 6.14 0.84 10.35
N ARG A 69 6.61 -0.39 10.10
CA ARG A 69 6.67 -0.96 8.75
C ARG A 69 5.27 -1.13 8.13
N SER A 70 4.29 -1.61 8.90
CA SER A 70 2.90 -1.68 8.46
C SER A 70 2.33 -0.30 8.10
N ALA A 71 2.56 0.71 8.94
CA ALA A 71 2.12 2.08 8.68
C ALA A 71 2.78 2.66 7.42
N GLN A 72 4.09 2.44 7.23
CA GLN A 72 4.80 2.85 6.02
C GLN A 72 4.20 2.20 4.76
N MET A 73 3.79 0.93 4.81
CA MET A 73 3.12 0.27 3.67
C MET A 73 1.76 0.88 3.37
N LEU A 74 0.93 1.16 4.39
CA LEU A 74 -0.37 1.78 4.23
C LEU A 74 -0.25 3.20 3.64
N LEU A 75 0.63 4.03 4.19
CA LEU A 75 0.88 5.38 3.68
C LEU A 75 1.52 5.36 2.29
N GLY A 76 2.47 4.45 2.06
CA GLY A 76 3.07 4.22 0.75
C GLY A 76 2.01 3.85 -0.29
N GLN A 77 1.01 3.04 0.07
CA GLN A 77 -0.12 2.74 -0.81
C GLN A 77 -0.94 4.00 -1.13
N GLY A 78 -1.20 4.88 -0.15
CA GLY A 78 -1.85 6.17 -0.39
C GLY A 78 -1.06 7.08 -1.34
N LEU A 79 0.26 7.16 -1.17
CA LEU A 79 1.14 7.93 -2.05
C LEU A 79 1.20 7.36 -3.47
N LEU A 80 1.23 6.03 -3.63
CA LEU A 80 1.12 5.39 -4.94
C LEU A 80 -0.18 5.80 -5.64
N LEU A 81 -1.31 5.80 -4.93
CA LEU A 81 -2.59 6.27 -5.48
C LEU A 81 -2.57 7.76 -5.83
N HIS A 82 -1.95 8.59 -4.99
CA HIS A 82 -1.87 10.02 -5.23
C HIS A 82 -1.03 10.38 -6.46
N LEU A 83 0.14 9.75 -6.59
CA LEU A 83 1.13 10.10 -7.61
C LEU A 83 0.91 9.35 -8.92
N LEU A 84 0.53 8.07 -8.86
CA LEU A 84 0.43 7.17 -10.03
C LEU A 84 -1.01 6.79 -10.36
N GLY A 85 -1.95 7.06 -9.46
CA GLY A 85 -3.33 6.60 -9.58
C GLY A 85 -3.45 5.09 -9.40
N ARG A 86 -4.65 4.60 -9.66
CA ARG A 86 -4.96 3.18 -9.76
C ARG A 86 -5.57 2.94 -11.13
N GLY A 87 -4.85 2.30 -12.05
CA GLY A 87 -5.34 2.11 -13.43
C GLY A 87 -6.78 1.55 -13.51
N GLU A 88 -7.54 1.86 -14.56
CA GLU A 88 -8.94 1.41 -14.75
C GLU A 88 -9.03 -0.07 -15.26
N ARG A 89 -10.15 -0.84 -15.18
CA ARG A 89 -11.61 -0.55 -14.95
C ARG A 89 -12.34 -1.78 -14.30
N PRO A 90 -13.52 -1.63 -13.66
CA PRO A 90 -14.29 -2.76 -13.09
C PRO A 90 -14.83 -3.71 -14.17
N PRO A 91 -15.13 -4.99 -13.83
CA PRO A 91 -15.90 -5.84 -14.73
C PRO A 91 -17.27 -5.17 -15.03
N PRO A 92 -17.80 -5.32 -16.26
CA PRO A 92 -19.12 -4.79 -16.59
C PRO A 92 -20.18 -5.40 -15.66
N ARG A 93 -21.12 -4.57 -15.18
CA ARG A 93 -22.30 -5.07 -14.47
C ARG A 93 -23.12 -5.95 -15.43
N PRO A 94 -23.68 -7.08 -14.99
CA PRO A 94 -24.58 -7.87 -15.82
C PRO A 94 -25.77 -6.99 -16.25
N GLY A 95 -25.99 -6.83 -17.57
CA GLY A 95 -27.22 -6.23 -18.11
C GLY A 95 -27.10 -4.86 -18.81
N THR A 96 -25.91 -4.32 -19.10
CA THR A 96 -25.78 -3.08 -19.90
C THR A 96 -25.19 -3.35 -21.28
N PRO A 97 -25.86 -2.99 -22.41
CA PRO A 97 -25.30 -3.20 -23.74
C PRO A 97 -24.07 -2.31 -23.95
N ALA A 98 -23.04 -2.89 -24.57
CA ALA A 98 -21.76 -2.26 -24.83
C ALA A 98 -21.92 -1.08 -25.79
N ALA A 99 -21.78 0.15 -25.28
CA ALA A 99 -21.62 1.31 -26.13
C ALA A 99 -20.26 1.23 -26.85
N ALA A 100 -20.30 1.04 -28.17
CA ALA A 100 -19.13 1.04 -29.03
C ALA A 100 -18.45 2.41 -28.99
N GLY A 101 -17.21 2.47 -28.49
CA GLY A 101 -16.44 3.71 -28.41
C GLY A 101 -14.95 3.46 -28.30
N ARG A 102 -14.28 3.46 -29.48
CA ARG A 102 -12.85 3.66 -29.78
C ARG A 102 -11.83 2.69 -29.10
N PRO A 103 -10.89 2.09 -29.87
CA PRO A 103 -9.90 1.19 -29.29
C PRO A 103 -8.95 1.99 -28.39
N PRO A 104 -8.69 1.53 -27.15
CA PRO A 104 -7.66 2.13 -26.32
C PRO A 104 -6.29 1.87 -26.97
N GLY A 105 -5.49 2.92 -27.15
CA GLY A 105 -4.07 2.75 -27.46
C GLY A 105 -3.36 2.00 -26.34
N PRO A 106 -2.17 1.42 -26.58
CA PRO A 106 -1.47 0.58 -25.62
C PRO A 106 -0.95 1.44 -24.46
N ARG A 107 -1.79 1.66 -23.45
CA ARG A 107 -1.33 1.98 -22.10
C ARG A 107 -1.26 0.66 -21.36
N ASP A 108 -0.14 -0.01 -21.56
CA ASP A 108 0.25 -1.19 -20.81
C ASP A 108 0.18 -0.83 -19.30
N PRO A 109 -0.62 -1.52 -18.48
CA PRO A 109 -0.68 -1.29 -17.04
C PRO A 109 0.56 -1.94 -16.43
N SER A 110 1.72 -1.32 -16.67
CA SER A 110 2.95 -1.72 -16.00
C SER A 110 2.78 -1.44 -14.51
N PRO A 111 3.11 -2.39 -13.62
CA PRO A 111 3.20 -2.11 -12.19
C PRO A 111 4.11 -0.89 -12.02
N SER A 112 3.71 0.06 -11.17
CA SER A 112 4.44 1.29 -10.77
C SER A 112 5.87 1.31 -11.30
N ARG A 113 6.23 2.19 -12.25
CA ARG A 113 7.55 2.13 -12.90
C ARG A 113 8.61 2.07 -11.79
N PRO A 114 9.67 1.25 -11.91
CA PRO A 114 10.72 1.14 -10.90
C PRO A 114 11.20 2.49 -10.33
N ARG A 115 11.29 3.51 -11.19
CA ARG A 115 11.64 4.88 -10.81
C ARG A 115 10.66 5.55 -9.84
N ASP A 116 9.37 5.31 -9.99
CA ASP A 116 8.34 5.91 -9.14
C ASP A 116 8.32 5.27 -7.75
N VAL A 117 8.51 3.94 -7.70
CA VAL A 117 8.72 3.20 -6.45
C VAL A 117 10.01 3.68 -5.76
N ALA A 118 11.08 3.88 -6.54
CA ALA A 118 12.35 4.35 -6.00
C ALA A 118 12.23 5.75 -5.38
N ARG A 119 11.50 6.66 -6.03
CA ARG A 119 11.20 8.00 -5.50
C ARG A 119 10.38 7.94 -4.21
N LEU A 120 9.34 7.11 -4.19
CA LEU A 120 8.50 6.95 -3.02
C LEU A 120 9.28 6.39 -1.83
N VAL A 121 10.16 5.41 -2.06
CA VAL A 121 11.02 4.82 -1.03
C VAL A 121 12.06 5.83 -0.51
N ARG A 122 12.52 6.78 -1.33
CA ARG A 122 13.39 7.90 -0.89
C ARG A 122 12.67 8.94 -0.06
N GLY A 123 11.37 9.12 -0.28
CA GLY A 123 10.61 10.21 0.32
C GLY A 123 10.86 11.56 -0.35
N ASP A 124 11.22 11.57 -1.64
CA ASP A 124 11.42 12.81 -2.40
C ASP A 124 10.07 13.52 -2.62
N PRO A 125 9.88 14.77 -2.16
CA PRO A 125 8.69 15.55 -2.48
C PRO A 125 8.73 16.00 -3.95
N ASP A 126 7.55 16.28 -4.51
CA ASP A 126 7.24 16.51 -5.92
C ASP A 126 8.34 17.06 -6.84
N GLY A 127 8.38 16.50 -8.05
CA GLY A 127 9.37 16.78 -9.08
C GLY A 127 9.37 18.22 -9.60
N GLY A 128 10.38 18.98 -9.19
CA GLY A 128 11.01 19.99 -10.03
C GLY A 128 12.16 19.35 -10.80
N THR A 129 12.07 19.26 -12.12
CA THR A 129 13.24 19.00 -12.97
C THR A 129 14.25 20.13 -12.81
N ALA A 130 15.25 19.94 -11.95
CA ALA A 130 16.50 20.67 -12.04
C ALA A 130 17.51 19.75 -12.73
N ALA A 131 17.77 20.01 -14.01
CA ALA A 131 18.91 19.44 -14.73
C ALA A 131 20.23 19.80 -14.00
N PRO A 132 21.29 18.98 -14.10
CA PRO A 132 22.55 19.28 -13.43
C PRO A 132 23.31 20.35 -14.22
N GLY A 133 23.14 21.61 -13.83
CA GLY A 133 24.06 22.70 -14.15
C GLY A 133 24.95 22.95 -12.95
N ALA A 134 26.23 22.59 -13.05
CA ALA A 134 27.23 22.97 -12.05
C ALA A 134 27.37 24.51 -11.99
N PRO A 135 27.64 25.07 -10.80
CA PRO A 135 28.76 26.01 -10.71
C PRO A 135 29.67 25.74 -9.51
N GLY A 136 30.93 26.16 -9.66
CA GLY A 136 32.08 25.84 -8.80
C GLY A 136 32.11 26.50 -7.41
N PRO A 137 33.28 26.46 -6.73
CA PRO A 137 33.38 26.75 -5.31
C PRO A 137 33.48 28.25 -5.03
N GLY A 138 32.72 28.72 -4.04
CA GLY A 138 33.07 29.92 -3.27
C GLY A 138 31.97 30.98 -3.15
N THR A 139 31.15 30.91 -2.11
CA THR A 139 30.91 32.00 -1.12
C THR A 139 29.95 31.51 -0.02
N PRO A 140 30.20 31.76 1.28
CA PRO A 140 29.26 31.43 2.35
C PRO A 140 28.28 32.58 2.56
N GLY A 141 26.99 32.35 2.28
CA GLY A 141 25.93 33.34 2.45
C GLY A 141 24.64 32.73 3.01
N SER A 142 24.32 33.12 4.25
CA SER A 142 22.97 33.23 4.84
C SER A 142 21.97 32.07 4.62
N ARG A 143 21.80 31.22 5.65
CA ARG A 143 20.60 30.39 5.80
C ARG A 143 19.44 31.27 6.28
N THR A 144 18.62 31.75 5.36
CA THR A 144 17.29 32.25 5.72
C THR A 144 16.37 31.05 5.97
N SER A 145 15.77 31.04 7.17
CA SER A 145 14.73 30.12 7.58
C SER A 145 13.50 30.31 6.70
N GLY A 146 13.31 29.42 5.72
CA GLY A 146 12.10 29.36 4.91
C GLY A 146 10.95 28.72 5.70
N THR A 147 9.94 29.51 6.02
CA THR A 147 8.57 29.02 6.28
C THR A 147 8.11 28.14 5.11
N PRO A 148 7.39 27.02 5.33
CA PRO A 148 6.82 26.23 4.24
C PRO A 148 5.87 27.13 3.46
N GLY A 149 6.20 27.39 2.19
CA GLY A 149 5.36 28.19 1.29
C GLY A 149 3.96 27.61 1.23
N ALA A 150 2.95 28.49 1.24
CA ALA A 150 1.58 28.09 1.00
C ALA A 150 1.50 27.32 -0.33
N PRO A 151 0.77 26.20 -0.41
CA PRO A 151 0.70 25.40 -1.62
C PRO A 151 0.13 26.22 -2.78
N GLU A 152 0.84 26.20 -3.91
CA GLU A 152 0.47 26.90 -5.14
C GLU A 152 -0.97 26.55 -5.58
N PRO A 153 -1.77 27.54 -6.03
CA PRO A 153 -3.13 27.30 -6.52
C PRO A 153 -3.10 26.34 -7.72
N GLY A 154 -3.71 25.15 -7.58
CA GLY A 154 -3.83 24.16 -8.65
C GLY A 154 -3.17 22.81 -8.39
N GLN A 155 -2.40 22.65 -7.30
CA GLN A 155 -1.89 21.33 -6.94
C GLN A 155 -3.00 20.46 -6.34
N PRO A 156 -3.25 19.25 -6.89
CA PRO A 156 -4.30 18.36 -6.39
C PRO A 156 -3.98 17.93 -4.96
N ARG A 157 -4.86 18.24 -4.02
CA ARG A 157 -4.71 17.82 -2.63
C ARG A 157 -5.24 16.41 -2.43
N GLY A 158 -4.50 15.58 -1.71
CA GLY A 158 -4.94 14.27 -1.24
C GLY A 158 -5.19 14.29 0.26
N LEU A 159 -6.20 13.55 0.72
CA LEU A 159 -6.45 13.27 2.12
C LEU A 159 -6.26 11.77 2.36
N VAL A 160 -5.45 11.44 3.37
CA VAL A 160 -5.41 10.10 3.96
C VAL A 160 -6.16 10.15 5.29
N LEU A 161 -7.26 9.42 5.40
CA LEU A 161 -8.03 9.26 6.62
C LEU A 161 -7.64 7.95 7.30
N LEU A 162 -7.20 8.04 8.55
CA LEU A 162 -6.87 6.88 9.39
C LEU A 162 -7.94 6.73 10.47
N VAL A 163 -8.56 5.55 10.56
CA VAL A 163 -9.62 5.25 11.52
C VAL A 163 -9.18 4.09 12.41
N PRO A 164 -8.61 4.37 13.59
CA PRO A 164 -8.35 3.36 14.61
C PRO A 164 -9.66 2.75 15.10
N ALA A 165 -9.71 1.43 15.26
CA ALA A 165 -10.89 0.70 15.67
C ALA A 165 -10.55 -0.49 16.56
N ARG A 166 -11.52 -0.89 17.39
CA ARG A 166 -11.48 -2.10 18.22
C ARG A 166 -12.71 -2.96 17.91
N LEU A 167 -12.52 -4.01 17.12
CA LEU A 167 -13.58 -4.86 16.57
C LEU A 167 -13.94 -6.07 17.45
N GLY A 168 -13.63 -6.00 18.75
CA GLY A 168 -13.82 -7.10 19.69
C GLY A 168 -12.95 -7.00 20.94
N GLY A 169 -13.22 -7.88 21.90
CA GLY A 169 -12.45 -8.00 23.15
C GLY A 169 -11.10 -8.67 22.89
N GLU A 170 -11.03 -9.99 23.01
CA GLU A 170 -9.81 -10.75 22.74
C GLU A 170 -9.67 -11.20 21.29
N ASN A 171 -10.80 -11.53 20.65
CA ASN A 171 -10.88 -11.99 19.28
C ASN A 171 -11.78 -11.04 18.47
N LEU A 172 -11.62 -11.05 17.15
CA LEU A 172 -12.54 -10.35 16.25
C LEU A 172 -13.96 -10.88 16.46
N ASN A 173 -14.91 -9.98 16.75
CA ASN A 173 -16.32 -10.35 16.82
C ASN A 173 -16.83 -10.63 15.39
N PRO A 174 -17.40 -11.83 15.11
CA PRO A 174 -17.84 -12.21 13.77
C PRO A 174 -18.83 -11.24 13.11
N VAL A 175 -19.59 -10.47 13.90
CA VAL A 175 -20.52 -9.45 13.38
C VAL A 175 -19.84 -8.41 12.49
N TYR A 176 -18.55 -8.13 12.71
CA TYR A 176 -17.80 -7.15 11.93
C TYR A 176 -17.17 -7.73 10.66
N VAL A 177 -17.20 -9.05 10.45
CA VAL A 177 -16.49 -9.67 9.32
C VAL A 177 -17.00 -9.16 7.98
N GLU A 178 -18.32 -9.08 7.80
CA GLU A 178 -18.91 -8.60 6.54
C GLU A 178 -18.64 -7.10 6.32
N CYS A 179 -18.80 -6.27 7.36
CA CYS A 179 -18.41 -4.85 7.31
C CYS A 179 -16.92 -4.68 6.90
N VAL A 180 -16.00 -5.46 7.48
CA VAL A 180 -14.58 -5.41 7.09
C VAL A 180 -14.37 -5.80 5.62
N LYS A 181 -15.09 -6.82 5.13
CA LYS A 181 -15.05 -7.22 3.71
C LYS A 181 -15.55 -6.09 2.81
N GLU A 182 -16.62 -5.40 3.20
CA GLU A 182 -17.17 -4.26 2.45
C GLU A 182 -16.21 -3.08 2.43
N LEU A 183 -15.59 -2.73 3.57
CA LEU A 183 -14.56 -1.69 3.62
C LEU A 183 -13.36 -2.00 2.73
N LEU A 184 -12.89 -3.26 2.70
CA LEU A 184 -11.80 -3.70 1.81
C LEU A 184 -12.19 -3.71 0.32
N GLN A 185 -13.48 -3.64 0.01
CA GLN A 185 -14.01 -3.53 -1.35
C GLN A 185 -14.13 -2.07 -1.84
N LEU A 186 -14.04 -1.08 -0.94
CA LEU A 186 -14.05 0.32 -1.34
C LEU A 186 -12.80 0.68 -2.13
N ARG A 187 -12.95 1.46 -3.21
CA ARG A 187 -11.80 1.90 -4.03
C ARG A 187 -10.89 2.87 -3.28
N SER A 188 -11.45 3.60 -2.33
CA SER A 188 -10.76 4.53 -1.45
C SER A 188 -9.98 3.81 -0.34
N CYS A 189 -10.24 2.52 -0.09
CA CYS A 189 -9.59 1.78 0.98
C CYS A 189 -8.10 1.52 0.66
N LEU A 190 -7.24 1.91 1.59
CA LEU A 190 -5.79 1.67 1.58
C LEU A 190 -5.42 0.34 2.23
N GLY A 191 -6.39 -0.35 2.84
CA GLY A 191 -6.19 -1.56 3.63
C GLY A 191 -6.21 -1.28 5.13
N ILE A 192 -5.78 -2.26 5.89
CA ILE A 192 -5.89 -2.30 7.34
C ILE A 192 -4.52 -2.65 7.94
N ILE A 193 -4.06 -1.87 8.90
CA ILE A 193 -2.92 -2.25 9.74
C ILE A 193 -3.42 -2.72 11.09
N GLY A 194 -2.80 -3.76 11.65
CA GLY A 194 -3.22 -4.30 12.93
C GLY A 194 -2.50 -5.60 13.25
N GLY A 195 -2.75 -6.15 14.43
CA GLY A 195 -2.10 -7.36 14.89
C GLY A 195 -1.73 -7.28 16.36
N LYS A 196 -1.33 -8.42 16.91
CA LYS A 196 -0.88 -8.52 18.29
C LYS A 196 0.43 -7.73 18.50
N PRO A 197 0.76 -7.33 19.74
CA PRO A 197 2.05 -6.75 20.05
C PRO A 197 3.19 -7.56 19.43
N ARG A 198 4.12 -6.88 18.73
CA ARG A 198 5.26 -7.47 17.99
C ARG A 198 4.88 -8.40 16.81
N HIS A 199 3.62 -8.38 16.37
CA HIS A 199 3.09 -9.18 15.28
C HIS A 199 2.13 -8.36 14.38
N SER A 200 2.48 -7.11 14.09
CA SER A 200 1.69 -6.24 13.18
C SER A 200 1.77 -6.73 11.73
N LEU A 201 0.64 -6.74 11.05
CA LEU A 201 0.48 -7.11 9.65
C LEU A 201 -0.18 -5.96 8.88
N PHE A 202 -0.05 -5.98 7.56
CA PHE A 202 -0.79 -5.09 6.68
C PHE A 202 -1.74 -5.94 5.83
N PHE A 203 -3.04 -5.79 6.03
CA PHE A 203 -4.11 -6.48 5.32
C PHE A 203 -4.59 -5.63 4.15
N LEU A 204 -4.66 -6.23 2.97
CA LEU A 204 -4.96 -5.51 1.72
C LEU A 204 -6.13 -6.13 0.94
N GLY A 205 -6.70 -7.23 1.41
CA GLY A 205 -7.74 -7.93 0.68
C GLY A 205 -8.18 -9.21 1.36
N PHE A 206 -8.99 -10.01 0.66
CA PHE A 206 -9.49 -11.28 1.19
C PHE A 206 -9.91 -12.25 0.07
N GLN A 207 -10.11 -13.52 0.43
CA GLN A 207 -10.84 -14.52 -0.36
C GLN A 207 -11.59 -15.44 0.60
N GLY A 208 -12.90 -15.60 0.38
CA GLY A 208 -13.77 -16.29 1.33
C GLY A 208 -13.57 -15.73 2.74
N ASP A 209 -13.28 -16.59 3.70
CA ASP A 209 -13.09 -16.21 5.10
C ASP A 209 -11.62 -16.02 5.50
N SER A 210 -10.75 -15.68 4.55
CA SER A 210 -9.34 -15.38 4.81
C SER A 210 -8.89 -14.03 4.28
N LEU A 211 -8.25 -13.26 5.14
CA LEU A 211 -7.56 -12.02 4.82
C LEU A 211 -6.24 -12.29 4.10
N LEU A 212 -5.93 -11.45 3.12
CA LEU A 212 -4.65 -11.36 2.42
C LEU A 212 -3.79 -10.29 3.08
N TYR A 213 -2.51 -10.61 3.32
CA TYR A 213 -1.62 -9.68 4.01
C TYR A 213 -0.17 -9.69 3.51
N LEU A 214 0.51 -8.59 3.81
CA LEU A 214 1.95 -8.41 3.76
C LEU A 214 2.52 -8.46 5.18
N ASP A 215 3.61 -9.20 5.32
CA ASP A 215 4.24 -9.51 6.60
C ASP A 215 5.57 -8.75 6.75
N PRO A 216 5.71 -7.80 7.68
CA PRO A 216 6.93 -7.02 7.83
C PRO A 216 8.06 -7.76 8.57
N HIS A 217 7.85 -8.98 9.08
CA HIS A 217 8.79 -9.61 10.02
C HIS A 217 10.03 -10.24 9.37
N LEU A 218 10.17 -10.18 8.05
CA LEU A 218 11.40 -10.59 7.39
C LEU A 218 12.51 -9.55 7.65
N VAL A 219 13.64 -9.99 8.21
CA VAL A 219 14.80 -9.11 8.37
C VAL A 219 15.60 -9.11 7.06
N GLN A 220 15.73 -7.94 6.46
CA GLN A 220 16.52 -7.71 5.25
C GLN A 220 17.68 -6.74 5.55
N PRO A 221 18.78 -6.75 4.78
CA PRO A 221 19.80 -5.71 4.87
C PRO A 221 19.22 -4.33 4.53
N CYS A 222 19.74 -3.28 5.15
CA CYS A 222 19.47 -1.91 4.76
C CYS A 222 19.89 -1.70 3.30
N VAL A 223 19.05 -0.98 2.54
CA VAL A 223 19.36 -0.57 1.18
C VAL A 223 19.63 0.92 1.21
N ASP A 224 20.76 1.34 0.65
CA ASP A 224 21.05 2.76 0.45
C ASP A 224 20.17 3.31 -0.67
N THR A 225 19.11 4.01 -0.27
CA THR A 225 18.11 4.59 -1.18
C THR A 225 18.58 5.90 -1.81
N ALA A 226 19.70 6.49 -1.36
CA ALA A 226 20.25 7.69 -1.97
C ALA A 226 20.82 7.42 -3.38
N ARG A 227 21.25 6.19 -3.66
CA ARG A 227 21.80 5.79 -4.96
C ARG A 227 20.71 5.69 -6.02
N GLU A 228 20.81 6.38 -7.16
CA GLU A 228 19.78 6.43 -8.22
C GLU A 228 19.15 5.07 -8.60
N ASN A 229 19.96 4.01 -8.70
CA ASN A 229 19.53 2.67 -9.14
C ASN A 229 19.62 1.62 -8.02
N PHE A 230 19.10 1.91 -6.83
CA PHE A 230 19.08 0.93 -5.75
C PHE A 230 18.15 -0.26 -6.05
N PRO A 231 18.44 -1.46 -5.51
CA PRO A 231 17.64 -2.66 -5.79
C PRO A 231 16.25 -2.57 -5.15
N LEU A 232 15.20 -2.69 -5.98
CA LEU A 232 13.80 -2.64 -5.56
C LEU A 232 13.24 -4.01 -5.15
N GLN A 233 13.93 -5.10 -5.44
CA GLN A 233 13.45 -6.46 -5.22
C GLN A 233 13.06 -6.71 -3.76
N SER A 234 13.81 -6.11 -2.82
CA SER A 234 13.53 -6.23 -1.38
C SER A 234 12.30 -5.43 -0.90
N PHE A 235 11.69 -4.62 -1.78
CA PHE A 235 10.52 -3.77 -1.51
C PHE A 235 9.23 -4.32 -2.12
N HIS A 236 9.26 -5.54 -2.69
CA HIS A 236 8.11 -6.18 -3.31
C HIS A 236 7.95 -7.63 -2.87
N CYS A 237 6.71 -8.05 -2.66
CA CYS A 237 6.38 -9.43 -2.31
C CYS A 237 5.45 -10.03 -3.36
N CYS A 238 5.94 -11.02 -4.11
CA CYS A 238 5.13 -11.76 -5.09
C CYS A 238 4.43 -12.99 -4.48
N PHE A 239 4.47 -13.15 -3.15
CA PHE A 239 3.94 -14.32 -2.44
C PHE A 239 2.89 -13.90 -1.42
N PRO A 240 1.63 -13.72 -1.84
CA PRO A 240 0.54 -13.41 -0.92
C PRO A 240 0.44 -14.42 0.22
N ARG A 241 0.03 -13.96 1.41
CA ARG A 241 -0.23 -14.81 2.56
C ARG A 241 -1.67 -14.67 3.01
N LYS A 242 -2.20 -15.72 3.64
CA LYS A 242 -3.58 -15.78 4.13
C LYS A 242 -3.63 -16.06 5.62
N ILE A 243 -4.56 -15.40 6.31
CA ILE A 243 -5.02 -15.81 7.65
C ILE A 243 -6.55 -15.78 7.70
N PRO A 244 -7.21 -16.67 8.45
CA PRO A 244 -8.64 -16.55 8.71
C PRO A 244 -9.00 -15.23 9.41
N PHE A 245 -10.16 -14.65 9.10
CA PHE A 245 -10.63 -13.43 9.77
C PHE A 245 -10.64 -13.55 11.30
N GLY A 246 -11.07 -14.70 11.84
CA GLY A 246 -11.07 -14.93 13.29
C GLY A 246 -9.69 -14.95 13.96
N LYS A 247 -8.59 -14.94 13.19
CA LYS A 247 -7.22 -14.80 13.72
C LYS A 247 -6.66 -13.38 13.62
N MET A 248 -7.40 -12.45 13.01
CA MET A 248 -7.06 -11.04 13.02
C MET A 248 -7.23 -10.49 14.45
N ASP A 249 -6.27 -9.68 14.89
CA ASP A 249 -6.40 -8.97 16.16
C ASP A 249 -7.51 -7.92 16.06
N PRO A 250 -8.39 -7.78 17.07
CA PRO A 250 -9.48 -6.82 17.01
C PRO A 250 -9.01 -5.37 17.05
N SER A 251 -7.76 -5.08 17.47
CA SER A 251 -7.18 -3.74 17.43
C SER A 251 -6.54 -3.48 16.07
N CYS A 252 -7.14 -2.59 15.29
CA CYS A 252 -6.65 -2.26 13.95
C CYS A 252 -6.87 -0.79 13.58
N THR A 253 -6.35 -0.39 12.43
CA THR A 253 -6.56 0.94 11.85
C THR A 253 -6.84 0.78 10.37
N PHE A 254 -7.98 1.30 9.93
CA PHE A 254 -8.35 1.38 8.53
C PHE A 254 -7.72 2.64 7.92
N GLY A 255 -7.22 2.51 6.69
CA GLY A 255 -6.79 3.66 5.90
C GLY A 255 -7.73 3.90 4.73
N PHE A 256 -8.06 5.16 4.48
CA PHE A 256 -8.78 5.59 3.29
C PHE A 256 -8.05 6.75 2.62
N TYR A 257 -8.19 6.86 1.32
CA TYR A 257 -7.62 7.93 0.52
C TYR A 257 -8.66 8.54 -0.41
N THR A 258 -8.64 9.86 -0.52
CA THR A 258 -9.50 10.64 -1.41
C THR A 258 -8.72 11.84 -1.98
N ARG A 259 -9.04 12.25 -3.21
CA ARG A 259 -8.38 13.37 -3.89
C ARG A 259 -9.38 14.50 -4.15
N GLY A 260 -9.05 15.71 -3.71
CA GLY A 260 -9.86 16.91 -3.98
C GLY A 260 -11.29 16.81 -3.46
N THR A 261 -12.28 16.89 -4.37
CA THR A 261 -13.73 16.94 -4.08
C THR A 261 -14.36 15.57 -3.82
N GLU A 262 -13.60 14.48 -3.89
CA GLU A 262 -14.10 13.11 -3.70
C GLU A 262 -14.38 12.76 -2.21
N LEU A 263 -14.31 13.73 -1.30
CA LEU A 263 -14.58 13.51 0.13
C LEU A 263 -16.05 13.15 0.38
N GLU A 264 -16.98 13.83 -0.29
CA GLU A 264 -18.42 13.54 -0.18
C GLU A 264 -18.75 12.13 -0.68
N GLN A 265 -18.04 11.68 -1.73
CA GLN A 265 -18.19 10.31 -2.22
C GLN A 265 -17.68 9.29 -1.20
N LEU A 266 -16.51 9.55 -0.58
CA LEU A 266 -15.99 8.69 0.49
C LEU A 266 -16.98 8.60 1.65
N TRP A 267 -17.56 9.74 2.07
CA TRP A 267 -18.57 9.77 3.12
C TRP A 267 -19.82 8.99 2.73
N GLY A 268 -20.31 9.18 1.50
CA GLY A 268 -21.42 8.43 0.94
C GLY A 268 -21.17 6.92 0.96
N ASP A 269 -20.03 6.47 0.44
CA ASP A 269 -19.64 5.05 0.41
C ASP A 269 -19.55 4.46 1.83
N LEU A 270 -18.94 5.19 2.78
CA LEU A 270 -18.82 4.73 4.18
C LEU A 270 -20.17 4.68 4.90
N SER A 271 -21.15 5.51 4.52
CA SER A 271 -22.49 5.50 5.12
C SER A 271 -23.37 4.31 4.71
N GLN A 272 -22.95 3.57 3.67
CA GLN A 272 -23.69 2.41 3.14
C GLN A 272 -23.14 1.06 3.64
N VAL A 273 -22.05 1.09 4.41
CA VAL A 273 -21.41 -0.07 5.05
C VAL A 273 -21.86 -0.15 6.51
#